data_AF-A0A0C9TZ38-F1
#
_entry.id   AF-A0A0C9TZ38-F1
#
_cell.length_a   1.000
_cell.length_b   1.000
_cell.length_c   1.000
_cell.angle_alpha   90.00
_cell.angle_beta   90.00
_cell.angle_gamma   90.00
#
_symmetry.space_group_name_H-M   'P 1'
#
loop_
_entity.id
_entity.type
_entity.pdbx_description
1 polymer ?
#
loop_
_entity_poly.entity_id
_entity_poly.type
_entity_poly.pdbx_seq_one_letter_code
_entity_poly.pdbx_strand_id
1 'polypeptide(L)'
;MSSDCYIEYNYLPTGPQYQPLVSTQGHVPGIFPGDLEIIHVDHETLQRANRDRTTSVAVYPCKVGLPDESCGLWIEGDLKEVGTHLRKYHGIIRNSRDTIICSWLGCLKKHKLCTAHRHVMTHLQVKFSCSNCGRLFSRGDCARAHRRAVGGCVEALIVNVPGPQARIVGLECAAV
;
A
#
# COMPACT_ATOMS: atom_id res chain seq x y z
N MET A 1 13.00 10.87 -24.86
CA MET A 1 14.01 10.32 -23.92
C MET A 1 13.29 9.34 -23.03
N SER A 2 13.32 8.07 -23.46
CA SER A 2 12.65 6.92 -22.85
C SER A 2 13.46 6.49 -21.63
N SER A 3 12.82 6.41 -20.46
CA SER A 3 13.45 5.83 -19.26
C SER A 3 12.88 4.45 -19.04
N ASP A 4 13.64 3.46 -19.50
CA ASP A 4 13.36 2.04 -19.38
C ASP A 4 13.38 1.63 -17.90
N CYS A 5 12.28 1.04 -17.44
CA CYS A 5 12.18 0.46 -16.09
C CYS A 5 12.39 -1.06 -16.22
N TYR A 6 13.64 -1.51 -16.04
CA TYR A 6 13.98 -2.93 -15.85
C TYR A 6 14.38 -3.12 -14.38
N ILE A 7 13.87 -4.18 -13.72
CA ILE A 7 14.39 -4.67 -12.44
C ILE A 7 14.62 -6.17 -12.66
N GLU A 8 15.87 -6.60 -12.52
CA GLU A 8 16.27 -8.01 -12.51
C GLU A 8 15.78 -8.70 -11.22
N TYR A 9 15.33 -9.96 -11.37
CA TYR A 9 15.00 -10.83 -10.25
C TYR A 9 16.24 -11.63 -9.85
N ASN A 10 16.65 -11.53 -8.58
CA ASN A 10 17.52 -12.53 -7.97
C ASN A 10 16.77 -13.19 -6.80
N TYR A 11 16.63 -14.51 -6.91
CA TYR A 11 16.01 -15.42 -5.97
C TYR A 11 16.80 -15.50 -4.64
N LEU A 12 16.07 -15.64 -3.53
CA LEU A 12 16.60 -16.03 -2.21
C LEU A 12 17.11 -17.48 -2.22
N PRO A 13 17.99 -17.85 -1.27
CA PRO A 13 17.51 -18.84 -0.29
C PRO A 13 18.03 -18.71 1.16
N THR A 14 17.21 -19.28 2.06
CA THR A 14 17.49 -19.89 3.38
C THR A 14 17.72 -18.98 4.60
N GLY A 15 16.90 -19.22 5.66
CA GLY A 15 16.95 -18.57 6.98
C GLY A 15 18.07 -19.08 7.90
N PRO A 16 18.02 -18.76 9.21
CA PRO A 16 17.58 -19.79 10.16
C PRO A 16 16.75 -19.31 11.37
N GLN A 17 15.85 -20.23 11.77
CA GLN A 17 15.39 -20.67 13.10
C GLN A 17 15.64 -19.78 14.35
N TYR A 18 14.55 -19.50 15.09
CA TYR A 18 14.62 -19.10 16.49
C TYR A 18 13.68 -19.97 17.34
N GLN A 19 14.22 -20.57 18.40
CA GLN A 19 13.54 -21.45 19.37
C GLN A 19 12.83 -20.63 20.47
N PRO A 20 11.82 -21.21 21.16
CA PRO A 20 11.02 -20.50 22.16
C PRO A 20 11.68 -20.53 23.56
N LEU A 21 11.59 -19.41 24.30
CA LEU A 21 11.91 -19.36 25.73
C LEU A 21 10.66 -19.69 26.56
N VAL A 22 10.79 -20.66 27.46
CA VAL A 22 9.73 -21.12 28.38
C VAL A 22 10.01 -20.65 29.81
N SER A 23 8.93 -20.14 30.43
CA SER A 23 8.59 -20.04 31.86
C SER A 23 9.43 -19.12 32.76
N THR A 24 8.84 -18.39 33.70
CA THR A 24 8.05 -18.93 34.82
C THR A 24 7.23 -17.80 35.46
N GLN A 25 5.90 -17.86 35.39
CA GLN A 25 5.00 -17.44 36.47
C GLN A 25 3.56 -17.79 36.07
N GLY A 26 2.92 -18.62 36.90
CA GLY A 26 1.62 -19.20 36.65
C GLY A 26 0.51 -18.16 36.65
N HIS A 27 -0.12 -17.99 35.49
CA HIS A 27 -1.48 -17.49 35.38
C HIS A 27 -2.15 -18.16 34.17
N VAL A 28 -3.13 -19.02 34.43
CA VAL A 28 -4.20 -19.35 33.50
C VAL A 28 -5.49 -19.11 34.29
N PRO A 29 -6.53 -18.45 33.74
CA PRO A 29 -6.97 -18.61 32.35
C PRO A 29 -7.46 -17.31 31.66
N GLY A 30 -7.49 -17.33 30.33
CA GLY A 30 -8.22 -16.35 29.55
C GLY A 30 -7.87 -16.52 28.08
N ILE A 31 -8.81 -17.04 27.29
CA ILE A 31 -8.76 -16.94 25.84
C ILE A 31 -8.64 -15.44 25.53
N PHE A 32 -7.47 -14.95 25.14
CA PHE A 32 -7.34 -13.61 24.59
C PHE A 32 -7.79 -13.72 23.13
N PRO A 33 -8.98 -13.23 22.76
CA PRO A 33 -9.34 -13.11 21.36
C PRO A 33 -8.25 -12.23 20.73
N GLY A 34 -7.61 -12.76 19.68
CA GLY A 34 -6.48 -12.12 19.02
C GLY A 34 -6.75 -10.63 18.82
N ASP A 35 -5.76 -9.84 19.18
CA ASP A 35 -5.75 -8.38 19.18
C ASP A 35 -6.61 -7.82 18.03
N LEU A 36 -7.81 -7.35 18.37
CA LEU A 36 -8.62 -6.53 17.49
C LEU A 36 -7.94 -5.15 17.43
N GLU A 37 -6.79 -5.06 16.75
CA GLU A 37 -6.17 -3.79 16.43
C GLU A 37 -7.14 -3.01 15.53
N ILE A 38 -7.75 -1.97 16.09
CA ILE A 38 -8.66 -1.09 15.36
C ILE A 38 -7.84 -0.32 14.33
N ILE A 39 -7.95 -0.71 13.07
CA ILE A 39 -7.29 -0.02 11.95
C ILE A 39 -8.12 1.24 11.62
N HIS A 40 -7.60 2.40 12.01
CA HIS A 40 -8.16 3.69 11.63
C HIS A 40 -7.79 4.03 10.18
N VAL A 41 -8.66 3.64 9.25
CA VAL A 41 -8.59 4.05 7.84
C VAL A 41 -9.27 5.41 7.62
N ASP A 42 -8.96 6.07 6.51
CA ASP A 42 -9.71 7.28 6.11
C ASP A 42 -11.22 7.01 6.05
N HIS A 43 -12.02 7.98 6.50
CA HIS A 43 -13.47 7.87 6.59
C HIS A 43 -14.14 7.55 5.23
N GLU A 44 -13.58 8.02 4.10
CA GLU A 44 -14.10 7.69 2.76
C GLU A 44 -13.76 6.24 2.35
N THR A 45 -12.57 5.74 2.73
CA THR A 45 -12.21 4.32 2.56
C THR A 45 -13.15 3.42 3.37
N LEU A 46 -13.43 3.79 4.63
CA LEU A 46 -14.37 3.07 5.48
C LEU A 46 -15.79 3.03 4.89
N GLN A 47 -16.29 4.18 4.40
CA GLN A 47 -17.61 4.26 3.76
C GLN A 47 -17.71 3.46 2.46
N ARG A 48 -16.62 3.28 1.72
CA ARG A 48 -16.60 2.42 0.53
C ARG A 48 -16.61 0.95 0.90
N ALA A 49 -15.73 0.52 1.82
CA ALA A 49 -15.69 -0.86 2.31
C ALA A 49 -17.02 -1.29 2.93
N ASN A 50 -17.68 -0.41 3.69
CA ASN A 50 -18.99 -0.71 4.28
C ASN A 50 -20.12 -0.86 3.25
N ARG A 51 -20.02 -0.22 2.08
CA ARG A 51 -21.02 -0.34 1.01
C ARG A 51 -20.90 -1.62 0.22
N ASP A 52 -19.71 -2.21 0.19
CA ASP A 52 -19.44 -3.45 -0.52
C ASP A 52 -18.65 -4.40 0.38
N ARG A 53 -19.38 -5.17 1.19
CA ARG A 53 -18.81 -6.14 2.13
C ARG A 53 -18.13 -7.33 1.45
N THR A 54 -18.20 -7.42 0.13
CA THR A 54 -17.51 -8.44 -0.66
C THR A 54 -16.11 -8.01 -1.11
N THR A 55 -15.79 -6.73 -0.96
CA THR A 55 -14.53 -6.16 -1.44
C THR A 55 -13.52 -5.99 -0.32
N SER A 56 -12.42 -6.74 -0.41
CA SER A 56 -11.24 -6.55 0.41
C SER A 56 -10.33 -5.45 -0.15
N VAL A 57 -9.86 -4.55 0.70
CA VAL A 57 -8.97 -3.45 0.35
C VAL A 57 -7.62 -3.59 1.05
N ALA A 58 -6.53 -3.34 0.31
CA ALA A 58 -5.19 -3.28 0.87
C ALA A 58 -4.91 -1.86 1.40
N VAL A 59 -4.62 -1.78 2.70
CA VAL A 59 -4.32 -0.53 3.40
C VAL A 59 -2.91 -0.56 4.00
N TYR A 60 -2.32 0.62 4.16
CA TYR A 60 -0.94 0.80 4.60
C TYR A 60 -0.86 1.87 5.70
N PRO A 61 0.01 1.73 6.69
CA PRO A 61 0.20 2.78 7.68
C PRO A 61 0.84 3.99 7.02
N CYS A 62 0.24 5.18 7.17
CA CYS A 62 0.84 6.42 6.71
C CYS A 62 2.07 6.74 7.58
N LYS A 63 3.23 6.90 6.94
CA LYS A 63 4.48 7.24 7.61
C LYS A 63 5.02 8.61 7.23
N VAL A 64 4.14 9.49 6.74
CA VAL A 64 4.45 10.90 6.52
C VAL A 64 4.48 11.59 7.87
N GLY A 65 5.62 12.17 8.21
CA GLY A 65 5.86 12.84 9.48
C GLY A 65 7.31 12.69 9.91
N LEU A 66 7.63 13.22 11.08
CA LEU A 66 8.91 12.93 11.71
C LEU A 66 8.92 11.48 12.23
N PRO A 67 10.09 10.86 12.46
CA PRO A 67 10.18 9.49 12.95
C PRO A 67 9.43 9.23 14.27
N ASP A 68 9.26 10.26 15.10
CA ASP A 68 8.56 10.29 16.38
C ASP A 68 7.10 10.81 16.28
N GLU A 69 6.72 11.40 15.16
CA GLU A 69 5.36 11.89 14.88
C GLU A 69 4.73 11.12 13.73
N SER A 70 4.19 9.93 14.02
CA SER A 70 3.48 9.13 13.02
C SER A 70 2.07 9.68 12.78
N CYS A 71 1.63 9.73 11.51
CA CYS A 71 0.29 10.16 11.14
C CYS A 71 -0.84 9.37 11.82
N GLY A 72 -0.60 8.10 12.20
CA GLY A 72 -1.57 7.24 12.89
C GLY A 72 -2.70 6.67 12.02
N LEU A 73 -2.86 7.17 10.79
CA LEU A 73 -3.90 6.76 9.86
C LEU A 73 -3.41 5.72 8.84
N TRP A 74 -4.33 4.88 8.38
CA TRP A 74 -4.11 3.90 7.33
C TRP A 74 -4.71 4.38 6.00
N ILE A 75 -3.93 4.23 4.92
CA ILE A 75 -4.26 4.69 3.57
C ILE A 75 -4.39 3.52 2.60
N GLU A 76 -5.40 3.56 1.74
CA GLU A 76 -5.58 2.58 0.67
C GLU A 76 -4.41 2.66 -0.34
N GLY A 77 -3.96 1.50 -0.83
CA GLY A 77 -2.90 1.39 -1.85
C GLY A 77 -3.29 1.87 -3.25
N ASP A 78 -4.14 2.89 -3.36
CA ASP A 78 -4.59 3.50 -4.60
C ASP A 78 -4.07 4.93 -4.74
N LEU A 79 -3.69 5.30 -5.97
CA LEU A 79 -3.09 6.60 -6.26
C LEU A 79 -4.01 7.78 -5.91
N LYS A 80 -5.33 7.64 -6.13
CA LYS A 80 -6.32 8.67 -5.84
C LYS A 80 -6.48 8.84 -4.34
N GLU A 81 -6.61 7.73 -3.61
CA GLU A 81 -6.81 7.74 -2.15
C GLU A 81 -5.58 8.28 -1.42
N VAL A 82 -4.37 7.90 -1.84
CA VAL A 82 -3.13 8.52 -1.36
C VAL A 82 -3.15 10.03 -1.62
N GLY A 83 -3.57 10.47 -2.81
CA GLY A 83 -3.66 11.89 -3.13
C GLY A 83 -4.68 12.65 -2.27
N THR A 84 -5.81 12.03 -1.95
CA THR A 84 -6.84 12.58 -1.06
C THR A 84 -6.31 12.69 0.37
N HIS A 85 -5.69 11.63 0.88
CA HIS A 85 -5.09 11.58 2.22
C HIS A 85 -4.06 12.69 2.42
N LEU A 86 -3.07 12.78 1.51
CA LEU A 86 -2.02 13.78 1.61
C LEU A 86 -2.55 15.21 1.59
N ARG A 87 -3.66 15.46 0.89
CA ARG A 87 -4.30 16.77 0.87
C ARG A 87 -5.01 17.08 2.19
N LYS A 88 -5.78 16.12 2.72
CA LYS A 88 -6.61 16.29 3.91
C LYS A 88 -5.79 16.41 5.19
N TYR A 89 -4.79 15.53 5.36
CA TYR A 89 -4.06 15.40 6.63
C TYR A 89 -2.67 16.03 6.61
N HIS A 90 -2.10 16.27 5.43
CA HIS A 90 -0.74 16.82 5.30
C HIS A 90 -0.66 18.12 4.47
N GLY A 91 -1.80 18.70 4.08
CA GLY A 91 -1.84 19.99 3.38
C GLY A 91 -1.17 19.99 2.00
N ILE A 92 -0.98 18.82 1.38
CA ILE A 92 -0.33 18.68 0.07
C ILE A 92 -1.36 18.97 -1.04
N ILE A 93 -1.48 20.25 -1.43
CA ILE A 93 -2.51 20.72 -2.38
C ILE A 93 -2.01 20.62 -3.83
N ARG A 94 -2.85 20.11 -4.74
CA ARG A 94 -2.45 19.76 -6.12
C ARG A 94 -2.12 20.95 -7.04
N ASN A 95 -2.41 22.19 -6.65
CA ASN A 95 -2.44 23.36 -7.54
C ASN A 95 -1.21 24.26 -7.51
N SER A 96 -0.13 23.89 -6.81
CA SER A 96 1.06 24.72 -6.76
C SER A 96 2.17 24.27 -7.73
N ARG A 97 2.87 25.24 -8.33
CA ARG A 97 4.18 25.02 -8.98
C ARG A 97 5.27 24.71 -7.94
N ASP A 98 4.91 24.79 -6.66
CA ASP A 98 5.79 24.53 -5.55
C ASP A 98 6.29 23.09 -5.52
N THR A 99 7.40 22.95 -4.83
CA THR A 99 8.05 21.69 -4.56
C THR A 99 7.92 21.37 -3.09
N ILE A 100 7.72 20.09 -2.80
CA ILE A 100 7.69 19.56 -1.43
C ILE A 100 8.85 18.59 -1.26
N ILE A 101 9.41 18.56 -0.05
CA ILE A 101 10.32 17.53 0.40
C ILE A 101 9.45 16.41 0.96
N CYS A 102 9.63 15.17 0.50
CA CYS A 102 8.94 14.06 1.11
C CYS A 102 9.30 13.97 2.61
N SER A 103 8.43 13.39 3.41
CA SER A 103 8.70 13.14 4.83
C SER A 103 8.27 11.74 5.22
N TRP A 104 8.32 10.81 4.27
CA TRP A 104 7.98 9.42 4.52
C TRP A 104 9.18 8.72 5.18
N LEU A 105 9.09 8.42 6.48
CA LEU A 105 10.21 7.85 7.27
C LEU A 105 11.57 8.54 6.98
N GLY A 106 11.59 9.87 6.97
CA GLY A 106 12.82 10.62 6.69
C GLY A 106 13.28 10.62 5.23
N CYS A 107 12.42 10.25 4.26
CA CYS A 107 12.74 10.37 2.85
C CYS A 107 12.87 11.85 2.42
N LEU A 108 14.07 12.35 2.13
CA LEU A 108 14.30 13.78 1.81
C LEU A 108 14.18 14.14 0.31
N LYS A 109 13.48 13.32 -0.48
CA LYS A 109 13.41 13.56 -1.94
C LYS A 109 12.49 14.74 -2.27
N LYS A 110 12.98 15.63 -3.14
CA LYS A 110 12.24 16.80 -3.62
C LYS A 110 11.37 16.42 -4.82
N HIS A 111 10.09 16.74 -4.74
CA HIS A 111 9.12 16.46 -5.80
C HIS A 111 8.22 17.67 -6.06
N LYS A 112 7.64 17.75 -7.26
CA LYS A 112 6.54 18.70 -7.50
C LYS A 112 5.35 18.29 -6.64
N LEU A 113 4.68 19.25 -6.02
CA LEU A 113 3.55 19.00 -5.11
C LEU A 113 2.46 18.14 -5.78
N CYS A 114 2.17 18.42 -7.05
CA CYS A 114 1.22 17.66 -7.85
C CYS A 114 1.64 16.20 -8.15
N THR A 115 2.91 15.82 -7.94
CA THR A 115 3.42 14.46 -8.17
C THR A 115 3.79 13.73 -6.87
N ALA A 116 3.69 14.38 -5.72
CA ALA A 116 4.10 13.83 -4.42
C ALA A 116 3.35 12.52 -4.07
N HIS A 117 2.05 12.45 -4.37
CA HIS A 117 1.25 11.24 -4.16
C HIS A 117 1.76 10.04 -4.96
N ARG A 118 2.22 10.25 -6.21
CA ARG A 118 2.85 9.20 -7.02
C ARG A 118 4.18 8.75 -6.43
N HIS A 119 4.94 9.69 -5.86
CA HIS A 119 6.16 9.32 -5.15
C HIS A 119 5.84 8.47 -3.90
N VAL A 120 4.80 8.82 -3.13
CA VAL A 120 4.39 8.02 -1.96
C VAL A 120 4.04 6.58 -2.32
N MET A 121 3.44 6.32 -3.49
CA MET A 121 3.21 4.95 -3.97
C MET A 121 4.49 4.09 -4.04
N THR A 122 5.66 4.71 -4.22
CA THR A 122 6.94 3.99 -4.23
C THR A 122 7.32 3.44 -2.85
N HIS A 123 6.89 4.11 -1.78
CA HIS A 123 7.08 3.66 -0.40
C HIS A 123 6.11 2.55 -0.02
N LEU A 124 4.89 2.58 -0.56
CA LEU A 124 3.90 1.51 -0.39
C LEU A 124 4.28 0.24 -1.16
N GLN A 125 5.14 0.36 -2.17
CA GLN A 125 5.60 -0.72 -3.04
C GLN A 125 4.48 -1.51 -3.74
N VAL A 126 3.32 -0.89 -3.93
CA VAL A 126 2.21 -1.46 -4.72
C VAL A 126 2.66 -1.66 -6.16
N LYS A 127 2.41 -2.87 -6.70
CA LYS A 127 2.67 -3.21 -8.11
C LYS A 127 1.37 -3.52 -8.82
N PHE A 128 1.45 -3.56 -10.15
CA PHE A 128 0.34 -3.91 -11.02
C PHE A 128 0.75 -5.09 -11.87
N SER A 129 -0.03 -6.16 -11.87
CA SER A 129 0.22 -7.37 -12.67
C SER A 129 -0.77 -7.45 -13.82
N CYS A 130 -0.29 -7.80 -15.01
CA CYS A 130 -1.15 -8.22 -16.11
C CYS A 130 -1.59 -9.67 -15.90
N SER A 131 -2.90 -9.94 -15.83
CA SER A 131 -3.40 -11.29 -15.59
C SER A 131 -3.05 -12.29 -16.68
N ASN A 132 -2.78 -11.82 -17.90
CA ASN A 132 -2.48 -12.70 -19.03
C ASN A 132 -1.00 -13.08 -19.13
N CYS A 133 -0.08 -12.09 -19.05
CA CYS A 133 1.35 -12.35 -19.21
C CYS A 133 2.15 -12.31 -17.89
N GLY A 134 1.51 -12.01 -16.77
CA GLY A 134 2.15 -11.91 -15.45
C GLY A 134 3.11 -10.74 -15.28
N ARG A 135 3.25 -9.86 -16.29
CA ARG A 135 4.20 -8.75 -16.23
C ARG A 135 3.84 -7.79 -15.10
N LEU A 136 4.82 -7.49 -14.25
CA LEU A 136 4.69 -6.53 -13.17
C LEU A 136 5.08 -5.12 -13.64
N PHE A 137 4.32 -4.15 -13.17
CA PHE A 137 4.54 -2.73 -13.40
C PHE A 137 4.59 -2.00 -12.06
N SER A 138 5.48 -1.03 -11.93
CA SER A 138 5.52 -0.13 -10.77
C SER A 138 4.41 0.92 -10.78
N ARG A 139 3.70 1.07 -11.90
CA ARG A 139 2.67 2.09 -12.10
C ARG A 139 1.49 1.55 -12.91
N GLY A 140 0.28 1.92 -12.49
CA GLY A 140 -0.95 1.47 -13.14
C GLY A 140 -1.17 2.08 -14.53
N ASP A 141 -0.66 3.28 -14.81
CA ASP A 141 -0.72 3.86 -16.15
C ASP A 141 0.15 3.08 -17.15
N CYS A 142 1.34 2.63 -16.74
CA CYS A 142 2.18 1.74 -17.54
C CYS A 142 1.48 0.38 -17.79
N ALA A 143 0.84 -0.20 -16.77
CA ALA A 143 0.09 -1.45 -16.92
C ALA A 143 -1.10 -1.30 -17.89
N ARG A 144 -1.84 -0.19 -17.81
CA ARG A 144 -2.93 0.12 -18.76
C ARG A 144 -2.43 0.36 -20.18
N ALA A 145 -1.29 1.03 -20.33
CA ALA A 145 -0.66 1.21 -21.64
C ALA A 145 -0.24 -0.13 -22.24
N HIS A 146 0.38 -1.01 -21.43
CA HIS A 146 0.71 -2.38 -21.83
C HIS A 146 -0.52 -3.14 -22.31
N ARG A 147 -1.62 -3.11 -21.55
CA ARG A 147 -2.88 -3.75 -21.93
C ARG A 147 -3.33 -3.35 -23.33
N ARG A 148 -3.25 -2.06 -23.66
CA ARG A 148 -3.67 -1.52 -24.96
C ARG A 148 -2.71 -1.83 -26.10
N ALA A 149 -1.41 -1.95 -25.81
CA ALA A 149 -0.36 -2.04 -26.82
C ALA A 149 0.05 -3.48 -27.15
N VAL A 150 -0.18 -4.44 -26.24
CA VAL A 150 0.22 -5.84 -26.42
C VAL A 150 -1.00 -6.66 -26.82
N GLY A 151 -1.04 -7.13 -28.07
CA GLY A 151 -2.21 -7.82 -28.64
C GLY A 151 -2.72 -9.00 -27.81
N GLY A 152 -1.81 -9.80 -27.24
CA GLY A 152 -2.20 -10.91 -26.35
C GLY A 152 -2.76 -10.49 -24.99
N CYS A 153 -2.69 -9.20 -24.62
CA CYS A 153 -3.07 -8.71 -23.31
C CYS A 153 -4.22 -7.70 -23.33
N VAL A 154 -4.92 -7.49 -24.46
CA VAL A 154 -5.97 -6.45 -24.57
C VAL A 154 -7.12 -6.67 -23.59
N GLU A 155 -7.55 -7.92 -23.44
CA GLU A 155 -8.61 -8.32 -22.51
C GLU A 155 -8.08 -8.66 -21.10
N ALA A 156 -6.79 -8.47 -20.85
CA ALA A 156 -6.21 -8.81 -19.56
C ALA A 156 -6.71 -7.87 -18.45
N LEU A 157 -6.94 -8.43 -17.27
CA LEU A 157 -7.17 -7.64 -16.07
C LEU A 157 -5.83 -7.11 -15.56
N ILE A 158 -5.86 -5.87 -15.06
CA ILE A 158 -4.74 -5.30 -14.32
C ILE A 158 -5.04 -5.47 -12.84
N VAL A 159 -4.30 -6.37 -12.19
CA VAL A 159 -4.48 -6.72 -10.78
C VAL A 159 -3.50 -5.90 -9.94
N ASN A 160 -3.98 -5.30 -8.85
CA ASN A 160 -3.10 -4.69 -7.86
C ASN A 160 -2.43 -5.78 -7.02
N VAL A 161 -1.11 -5.73 -6.94
CA VAL A 161 -0.30 -6.59 -6.08
C VAL A 161 0.13 -5.74 -4.88
N PRO A 162 -0.40 -6.02 -3.67
CA PRO A 162 -0.06 -5.27 -2.47
C PRO A 162 1.44 -5.37 -2.15
N GLY A 163 2.04 -4.26 -1.72
CA GLY A 163 3.40 -4.27 -1.15
C GLY A 163 3.48 -4.89 0.26
N PRO A 164 4.68 -5.05 0.82
CA PRO A 164 4.93 -5.89 2.01
C PRO A 164 4.35 -5.34 3.32
N GLN A 165 4.03 -4.05 3.39
CA GLN A 165 3.42 -3.42 4.58
C GLN A 165 1.89 -3.35 4.50
N ALA A 166 1.28 -4.02 3.53
CA ALA A 166 -0.16 -4.04 3.35
C ALA A 166 -0.83 -4.85 4.46
N ARG A 167 -1.96 -4.35 4.95
CA ARG A 167 -2.98 -5.16 5.64
C ARG A 167 -4.23 -5.20 4.78
N ILE A 168 -4.86 -6.36 4.71
CA ILE A 168 -6.12 -6.52 3.99
C ILE A 168 -7.27 -6.29 4.97
N VAL A 169 -8.15 -5.35 4.64
CA VAL A 169 -9.34 -5.01 5.43
C VAL A 169 -10.56 -5.24 4.55
N GLY A 170 -11.64 -5.81 5.11
CA GLY A 170 -12.85 -6.12 4.34
C GLY A 170 -12.88 -7.58 3.88
N LEU A 171 -13.17 -8.46 4.82
CA LEU A 171 -13.73 -9.79 4.63
C LEU A 171 -14.24 -10.15 6.01
N GLU A 172 -15.54 -10.00 6.26
CA GLU A 172 -16.13 -10.74 7.38
C GLU A 172 -15.97 -12.21 6.99
N CYS A 173 -15.15 -12.96 7.73
CA CYS A 173 -15.14 -14.40 7.61
C CYS A 173 -16.59 -14.84 7.76
N ALA A 174 -17.23 -15.27 6.66
CA ALA A 174 -18.46 -16.02 6.75
C ALA A 174 -18.08 -17.29 7.52
N ALA A 175 -18.28 -17.28 8.83
CA ALA A 175 -18.29 -18.47 9.64
C ALA A 175 -19.43 -19.34 9.06
N VAL A 176 -19.03 -20.41 8.38
CA VAL A 176 -19.90 -21.50 7.94
C VAL A 176 -20.46 -22.20 9.17
#